data_AF-A0A920ECN3-F1
#
_entry.id   AF-A0A920ECN3-F1
#
_cell.length_a   1.000
_cell.length_b   1.000
_cell.length_c   1.000
_cell.angle_alpha   90.00
_cell.angle_beta   90.00
_cell.angle_gamma   90.00
#
_symmetry.space_group_name_H-M   'P 1'
#
loop_
_entity.id
_entity.type
_entity.pdbx_description
1 polymer ?
#
loop_
_entity_poly.entity_id
_entity_poly.type
_entity_poly.pdbx_seq_one_letter_code
_entity_poly.pdbx_strand_id
1 'polypeptide(L)' 'MVTGAARGIGKATALAFADLGATVAVCDLLKDELDETVNELRSKGAAHTARLLMFVMVRR' A
#
# COMPACT_ATOMS: atom_id res chain seq x y z
N MET A 1 -5.76 0.92 -5.98
CA MET A 1 -5.82 1.57 -4.66
C MET A 1 -6.50 0.60 -3.71
N VAL A 2 -5.96 0.43 -2.50
CA VAL A 2 -6.51 -0.47 -1.48
C VAL A 2 -6.83 0.34 -0.22
N THR A 3 -8.07 0.24 0.24
CA THR A 3 -8.54 0.81 1.51
C THR A 3 -8.59 -0.28 2.57
N GLY A 4 -8.41 0.09 3.85
CA GLY A 4 -8.27 -0.93 4.90
C GLY A 4 -6.93 -1.70 4.79
N ALA A 5 -5.89 -1.04 4.27
CA ALA A 5 -4.65 -1.70 3.88
C ALA A 5 -3.66 -1.90 5.04
N ALA A 6 -3.96 -1.43 6.25
CA ALA A 6 -3.04 -1.59 7.38
C ALA A 6 -2.87 -3.05 7.83
N ARG A 7 -3.89 -3.89 7.63
CA ARG A 7 -3.89 -5.29 8.07
C ARG A 7 -4.87 -6.17 7.29
N GLY A 8 -4.82 -7.47 7.54
CA GLY A 8 -5.79 -8.44 7.02
C GLY A 8 -5.82 -8.48 5.49
N ILE A 9 -7.04 -8.55 4.94
CA ILE A 9 -7.26 -8.73 3.51
C ILE A 9 -6.72 -7.53 2.71
N GLY A 10 -6.91 -6.29 3.17
CA GLY A 10 -6.41 -5.12 2.46
C GLY A 10 -4.89 -5.13 2.32
N LYS A 11 -4.16 -5.47 3.39
CA LYS A 11 -2.70 -5.66 3.34
C LYS A 11 -2.32 -6.76 2.34
N ALA A 12 -2.94 -7.94 2.44
CA ALA A 12 -2.65 -9.07 1.56
C ALA A 12 -2.90 -8.73 0.09
N THR A 13 -4.00 -8.04 -0.21
CA THR A 13 -4.33 -7.56 -1.55
C THR A 13 -3.28 -6.56 -2.07
N ALA A 14 -2.86 -5.61 -1.24
CA ALA A 14 -1.83 -4.64 -1.63
C ALA A 14 -0.49 -5.32 -1.95
N LEU A 15 -0.07 -6.28 -1.13
CA LEU A 15 1.15 -7.05 -1.34
C LEU A 15 1.08 -7.91 -2.61
N ALA A 16 -0.07 -8.57 -2.86
CA ALA A 16 -0.26 -9.37 -4.06
C ALA A 16 -0.18 -8.53 -5.34
N PHE A 17 -0.75 -7.33 -5.34
CA PHE A 17 -0.61 -6.41 -6.48
C PHE A 17 0.84 -5.94 -6.67
N ALA A 18 1.56 -5.65 -5.58
CA ALA A 18 2.97 -5.28 -5.65
C ALA A 18 3.85 -6.43 -6.19
N ASP A 19 3.57 -7.69 -5.81
CA ASP A 19 4.27 -8.87 -6.32
C ASP A 19 4.06 -9.07 -7.83
N LEU A 20 2.96 -8.56 -8.39
CA LEU A 20 2.70 -8.52 -9.83
C LEU A 20 3.36 -7.32 -10.54
N GLY A 21 4.19 -6.54 -9.83
CA GLY A 21 4.85 -5.34 -10.35
C GLY A 21 3.95 -4.11 -10.42
N ALA A 22 2.75 -4.16 -9.84
CA ALA A 22 1.87 -3.00 -9.83
C ALA A 22 2.34 -1.93 -8.84
N THR A 23 2.14 -0.67 -9.20
CA THR A 23 2.23 0.42 -8.25
C THR A 23 0.93 0.49 -7.44
N VAL A 24 1.02 0.36 -6.12
CA VAL A 24 -0.14 0.27 -5.23
C VAL A 24 -0.20 1.45 -4.27
N ALA A 25 -1.33 2.16 -4.30
CA ALA A 25 -1.69 3.14 -3.28
C ALA A 25 -2.47 2.46 -2.15
N VAL A 26 -2.07 2.72 -0.90
CA VAL A 26 -2.66 2.14 0.31
C VAL A 26 -3.18 3.22 1.25
N CYS A 27 -4.34 2.97 1.86
CA CYS A 27 -5.02 3.90 2.77
C CYS A 27 -5.67 3.15 3.94
N ASP A 28 -5.50 3.67 5.15
CA ASP A 28 -6.08 3.16 6.39
C ASP A 28 -6.11 4.26 7.47
N LEU A 29 -6.88 4.04 8.53
CA LEU A 29 -6.90 4.87 9.74
C LEU A 29 -5.75 4.53 10.69
N LEU A 30 -5.29 3.28 10.66
CA LEU A 30 -4.27 2.74 11.55
C LEU A 30 -2.88 3.07 10.99
N LYS A 31 -2.36 4.23 11.38
CA LYS A 31 -1.13 4.79 10.81
C LYS A 31 0.07 3.85 11.02
N ASP A 32 0.33 3.39 12.23
CA ASP A 32 1.57 2.67 12.51
C ASP A 32 1.61 1.30 11.82
N GLU A 33 0.46 0.64 11.72
CA GLU A 33 0.31 -0.62 10.97
C GLU A 33 0.33 -0.42 9.45
N LEU A 34 -0.21 0.72 8.98
CA LEU A 34 -0.06 1.12 7.58
C LEU A 34 1.41 1.37 7.24
N ASP A 35 2.19 1.88 8.18
CA ASP A 35 3.62 2.16 8.01
C ASP A 35 4.42 0.87 7.84
N GLU A 36 4.11 -0.16 8.63
CA GLU A 36 4.64 -1.52 8.45
C GLU A 36 4.30 -2.07 7.07
N THR A 37 3.03 -1.96 6.66
CA THR A 37 2.59 -2.43 5.33
C THR A 37 3.32 -1.70 4.21
N VAL A 38 3.51 -0.39 4.33
CA VAL A 38 4.28 0.42 3.37
C VAL A 38 5.73 -0.05 3.30
N ASN A 39 6.36 -0.36 4.43
CA ASN A 39 7.74 -0.85 4.45
C ASN A 39 7.87 -2.22 3.76
N GLU A 40 6.91 -3.13 3.97
CA GLU A 40 6.86 -4.41 3.26
C GLU A 40 6.69 -4.22 1.75
N LEU A 41 5.78 -3.33 1.32
CA LEU A 41 5.59 -3.01 -0.10
C LEU A 41 6.87 -2.45 -0.74
N ARG A 42 7.61 -1.59 -0.03
CA ARG A 42 8.91 -1.06 -0.50
C ARG A 42 9.94 -2.16 -0.68
N SER A 43 10.02 -3.09 0.26
CA SER A 43 10.97 -4.22 0.18
C SER A 43 10.71 -5.14 -1.02
N LYS A 44 9.45 -5.21 -1.48
CA LYS A 44 9.01 -5.99 -2.65
C LYS A 44 9.21 -5.27 -3.99
N GLY A 45 9.80 -4.08 -3.99
CA GLY A 45 10.05 -3.32 -5.23
C GLY A 45 8.84 -2.52 -5.72
N ALA A 46 7.82 -2.30 -4.89
CA ALA A 46 6.79 -1.30 -5.18
C ALA A 46 7.43 0.10 -5.06
N ALA A 47 8.06 0.54 -6.16
CA ALA A 47 8.94 1.71 -6.24
C ALA A 47 8.28 3.03 -5.79
N HIS A 48 6.96 3.07 -5.66
CA HIS A 48 6.20 4.28 -5.38
C HIS A 48 5.11 4.04 -4.34
N THR A 49 5.52 3.75 -3.10
CA THR A 49 4.58 3.65 -1.97
C THR A 49 4.16 5.05 -1.54
N ALA A 50 3.04 5.52 -2.10
CA ALA A 50 2.37 6.74 -1.68
C ALA A 50 1.63 6.46 -0.36
N ARG A 51 2.02 7.20 0.69
CA ARG A 51 1.36 7.18 2.00
C ARG A 51 0.33 8.28 2.05
N LEU A 52 -0.92 7.93 2.32
CA LEU A 52 -2.02 8.88 2.29
C LEU A 52 -2.96 8.73 3.49
N LEU A 53 -2.80 9.62 4.47
CA LEU A 53 -3.96 10.17 5.20
C LEU A 53 -4.68 11.08 4.21
N MET A 54 -5.43 10.47 3.28
CA MET A 54 -6.20 11.12 2.22
C MET A 54 -5.40 12.01 1.24
N PHE A 55 -5.04 11.46 0.08
CA PHE A 55 -4.76 12.18 -1.18
C PHE A 55 -4.68 11.13 -2.30
N VAL A 56 -4.64 11.55 -3.56
CA VAL A 56 -4.67 10.67 -4.74
C VAL A 56 -3.49 11.00 -5.62
N MET A 57 -2.77 9.99 -6.11
CA MET A 57 -1.92 10.13 -7.30
C MET A 57 -1.77 8.77 -7.98
N VAL A 58 -2.51 8.58 -9.08
CA VAL A 58 -2.32 7.49 -10.05
C VAL A 58 -1.61 8.10 -11.26
N ARG A 59 -0.44 7.59 -11.63
CA ARG A 59 0.17 7.86 -12.93
C ARG A 59 0.24 6.53 -13.69
N ARG A 60 -0.11 6.63 -14.97
CA ARG A 60 -0.22 5.54 -15.96
C ARG A 60 0.99 4.61 -15.95
#